data_AF-A0A936NJ38-F1
#
_entry.id   AF-A0A936NJ38-F1
#
_cell.length_a   1.000
_cell.length_b   1.000
_cell.length_c   1.000
_cell.angle_alpha   90.00
_cell.angle_beta   90.00
_cell.angle_gamma   90.00
#
_symmetry.space_group_name_H-M   'P 1'
#
loop_
_entity.id
_entity.type
_entity.pdbx_description
1 polymer ?
#
loop_
_entity_poly.entity_id
_entity_poly.type
_entity_poly.pdbx_seq_one_letter_code
_entity_poly.pdbx_strand_id
1 'polypeptide(L)' 'MPKPIPSPPPGFDELPVEERIDFVQSLWDRIAATPEQVPVPDWHRNIIRERLESYRTHPDAGRSWADVRTEIVNKLRDR' A
#
# COMPACT_ATOMS: atom_id res chain seq x y z
N MET A 1 -7.51 0.84 24.86
CA MET A 1 -6.49 -0.08 24.29
C MET A 1 -7.16 -0.92 23.22
N PRO A 2 -6.61 -1.05 22.01
CA PRO A 2 -7.17 -1.96 21.01
C PRO A 2 -7.17 -3.39 21.58
N LYS A 3 -8.28 -4.09 21.44
CA LYS A 3 -8.40 -5.50 21.83
C LYS A 3 -7.35 -6.30 21.04
N PRO A 4 -6.62 -7.25 21.66
CA PRO A 4 -5.70 -8.09 20.92
C PRO A 4 -6.48 -8.77 19.78
N ILE A 5 -5.95 -8.64 18.56
CA ILE A 5 -6.53 -9.28 17.38
C ILE A 5 -6.39 -10.79 17.63
N PRO A 6 -7.49 -11.56 17.56
CA PRO A 6 -7.41 -13.00 17.73
C PRO A 6 -6.46 -13.61 16.70
N SER A 7 -5.83 -14.72 17.07
CA SER A 7 -5.01 -15.53 16.17
C SER A 7 -5.77 -15.80 14.86
N PRO A 8 -5.06 -15.99 13.73
CA PRO A 8 -5.70 -16.38 12.49
C PRO A 8 -6.55 -17.64 12.69
N PRO A 9 -7.59 -17.83 11.85
CA PRO A 9 -8.53 -18.94 12.02
C PRO A 9 -7.81 -20.30 12.02
N PRO A 10 -8.35 -21.32 12.73
CA PRO A 10 -7.80 -22.67 12.71
C PRO A 10 -7.53 -23.17 11.28
N GLY A 11 -6.42 -23.86 11.08
CA GLY A 11 -5.97 -24.34 9.77
C GLY A 11 -5.19 -23.32 8.94
N PHE A 12 -5.19 -22.02 9.30
CA PHE A 12 -4.40 -21.02 8.56
C PHE A 12 -2.90 -21.33 8.59
N ASP A 13 -2.35 -21.69 9.74
CA ASP A 13 -0.92 -21.98 9.88
C ASP A 13 -0.50 -23.34 9.28
N GLU A 14 -1.47 -24.19 8.93
CA GLU A 14 -1.26 -25.47 8.26
C GLU A 14 -1.18 -25.32 6.74
N LEU A 15 -1.64 -24.19 6.20
CA LEU A 15 -1.55 -23.88 4.78
C LEU A 15 -0.10 -23.66 4.34
N PRO A 16 0.27 -24.07 3.10
CA PRO A 16 1.49 -23.62 2.46
C PRO A 16 1.62 -22.09 2.46
N VAL A 17 2.85 -21.58 2.47
CA VAL A 17 3.11 -20.12 2.48
C VAL A 17 2.38 -19.40 1.35
N GLU A 18 2.37 -19.98 0.15
CA GLU A 18 1.71 -19.42 -1.02
C GLU A 18 0.19 -19.28 -0.79
N GLU A 19 -0.46 -20.32 -0.30
CA GLU A 19 -1.90 -20.30 0.02
C GLU A 19 -2.23 -19.32 1.16
N ARG A 20 -1.35 -19.15 2.15
CA ARG A 20 -1.52 -18.12 3.18
C ARG A 20 -1.47 -16.71 2.61
N ILE A 21 -0.55 -16.46 1.68
CA ILE A 21 -0.44 -15.17 1.00
C ILE A 21 -1.71 -14.91 0.19
N ASP A 22 -2.16 -15.88 -0.60
CA ASP A 22 -3.37 -15.76 -1.41
C ASP A 22 -4.62 -15.55 -0.56
N PHE A 23 -4.71 -16.23 0.58
CA PHE A 23 -5.79 -16.05 1.54
C PHE A 23 -5.81 -14.63 2.11
N VAL A 24 -4.66 -14.12 2.55
CA VAL A 24 -4.53 -12.74 3.04
C VAL A 24 -4.88 -11.73 1.95
N GLN A 25 -4.42 -11.96 0.71
CA GLN A 25 -4.74 -11.10 -0.43
C GLN A 25 -6.24 -11.09 -0.70
N SER A 26 -6.90 -12.25 -0.70
CA SER A 26 -8.35 -12.37 -0.92
C SER A 26 -9.16 -11.63 0.15
N LEU A 27 -8.72 -11.70 1.41
CA LEU A 27 -9.32 -10.92 2.49
C LEU A 27 -9.10 -9.42 2.29
N TRP A 28 -7.88 -9.03 1.89
CA TRP A 28 -7.55 -7.64 1.64
C TRP A 28 -8.37 -7.07 0.49
N ASP A 29 -8.55 -7.79 -0.61
CA ASP A 29 -9.37 -7.38 -1.75
C ASP A 29 -10.83 -7.14 -1.32
N ARG A 30 -11.35 -7.99 -0.44
CA ARG A 30 -12.70 -7.82 0.13
C ARG A 30 -12.82 -6.57 1.01
N ILE A 31 -11.80 -6.27 1.82
CA ILE A 31 -11.77 -5.04 2.63
C ILE A 31 -11.67 -3.81 1.72
N ALA A 32 -10.77 -3.88 0.73
CA ALA A 32 -10.51 -2.81 -0.23
C ALA A 32 -11.67 -2.57 -1.21
N ALA A 33 -12.62 -3.51 -1.32
CA ALA A 33 -13.81 -3.37 -2.16
C ALA A 33 -14.76 -2.24 -1.71
N THR A 34 -14.61 -1.73 -0.48
CA THR A 34 -15.44 -0.61 0.02
C THR A 34 -14.57 0.52 0.59
N PRO A 35 -13.77 1.19 -0.26
CA PRO A 35 -12.77 2.15 0.20
C PRO A 35 -13.38 3.37 0.91
N GLU A 36 -14.65 3.68 0.65
CA GLU A 36 -15.37 4.80 1.27
C GLU A 36 -15.61 4.60 2.77
N GLN A 37 -15.56 3.34 3.24
CA GLN A 37 -15.71 3.03 4.67
C GLN A 37 -14.46 3.36 5.48
N VAL A 38 -13.31 3.57 4.82
CA VAL A 38 -12.08 3.95 5.48
C VAL A 38 -12.09 5.47 5.67
N PRO A 39 -12.25 5.99 6.90
CA PRO A 39 -12.23 7.42 7.13
C PRO A 39 -10.86 7.98 6.75
N VAL A 40 -10.84 9.12 6.08
CA VAL A 40 -9.61 9.86 5.81
C VAL A 40 -9.41 10.85 6.96
N PRO A 41 -8.43 10.62 7.88
CA PRO A 41 -8.15 11.54 8.96
C PRO A 41 -7.62 12.86 8.41
N ASP A 42 -7.88 13.97 9.11
CA ASP A 42 -7.43 15.29 8.64
C ASP A 42 -5.92 15.41 8.54
N TRP A 43 -5.17 14.68 9.36
CA TRP A 43 -3.71 14.66 9.27
C TRP A 43 -3.21 14.04 7.95
N HIS A 44 -3.92 13.07 7.35
CA HIS A 44 -3.58 12.58 6.00
C HIS A 44 -3.73 13.72 4.98
N ARG A 45 -4.84 14.46 5.04
CA ARG A 45 -5.11 15.59 4.15
C ARG A 45 -4.05 16.68 4.29
N ASN A 46 -3.61 16.95 5.52
CA ASN A 46 -2.57 17.93 5.80
C ASN A 46 -1.24 17.55 5.18
N ILE A 47 -0.80 16.29 5.32
CA ILE A 47 0.43 15.80 4.68
C ILE A 47 0.33 15.91 3.15
N ILE A 48 -0.82 15.56 2.57
CA ILE A 48 -1.03 15.68 1.12
C ILE A 48 -0.88 17.14 0.68
N ARG A 49 -1.50 18.08 1.42
CA ARG A 49 -1.41 19.51 1.11
C ARG A 49 0.03 20.02 1.20
N GLU A 50 0.74 19.68 2.27
CA GLU A 50 2.14 20.05 2.50
C GLU A 50 3.04 19.53 1.37
N ARG A 51 2.92 18.25 1.00
CA ARG A 51 3.71 17.64 -0.07
C ARG A 51 3.41 18.26 -1.43
N LEU A 52 2.14 18.58 -1.72
CA LEU A 52 1.77 19.24 -2.96
C LEU A 52 2.32 20.67 -3.04
N GLU A 53 2.35 21.40 -1.93
CA GLU A 53 2.94 22.74 -1.87
C GLU A 53 4.46 22.69 -2.04
N SER A 54 5.13 21.75 -1.36
CA SER A 54 6.57 21.48 -1.55
C SER A 54 6.89 21.16 -3.01
N TYR A 55 6.09 20.33 -3.68
CA TYR A 55 6.26 20.02 -5.09
C TYR A 55 6.02 21.23 -6.00
N ARG A 56 5.00 22.06 -5.74
CA ARG A 56 4.74 23.28 -6.53
C ARG A 56 5.87 24.30 -6.41
N THR A 57 6.49 24.40 -5.24
CA THR A 57 7.61 25.32 -4.99
C THR A 57 8.93 24.77 -5.52
N HIS A 58 9.06 23.45 -5.64
CA HIS A 58 10.27 22.76 -6.11
C HIS A 58 9.89 21.63 -7.10
N PRO A 59 9.44 21.97 -8.33
CA PRO A 59 8.95 20.97 -9.28
C PRO A 59 10.01 19.94 -9.71
N ASP A 60 11.29 20.33 -9.66
CA ASP A 60 12.43 19.47 -10.03
C ASP A 60 12.93 18.60 -8.86
N ALA A 61 12.36 18.73 -7.65
CA ALA A 61 12.75 17.91 -6.49
C ALA A 61 12.20 16.47 -6.55
N GLY A 62 11.35 16.16 -7.52
CA GLY A 62 10.78 14.84 -7.76
C GLY A 62 11.16 14.27 -9.13
N ARG A 63 10.90 12.98 -9.30
CA ARG A 63 10.97 12.31 -10.62
C ARG A 63 9.58 11.86 -11.01
N SER A 64 9.29 11.85 -12.31
CA SER A 64 8.02 11.31 -12.78
C SER A 64 7.94 9.81 -12.48
N TRP A 65 6.73 9.32 -12.22
CA TRP A 65 6.52 7.88 -12.04
C TRP A 65 6.95 7.09 -13.28
N ALA A 66 6.78 7.66 -14.48
CA ALA A 66 7.21 7.02 -15.73
C ALA A 66 8.73 6.80 -15.77
N ASP A 67 9.53 7.78 -15.35
CA ASP A 67 10.99 7.66 -15.32
C ASP A 67 11.44 6.62 -14.31
N VAL A 68 10.86 6.65 -13.10
CA VAL A 68 11.17 5.69 -12.04
C VAL A 68 10.77 4.27 -12.45
N ARG A 69 9.58 4.10 -13.02
CA ARG A 69 9.10 2.80 -13.51
C ARG A 69 10.00 2.25 -14.61
N THR A 70 10.39 3.10 -15.57
CA THR A 70 11.29 2.71 -16.67
C THR A 70 12.62 2.22 -16.12
N GLU A 71 13.20 2.93 -15.16
CA GLU A 71 14.44 2.53 -14.49
C GLU A 71 14.32 1.15 -13.81
N ILE A 72 13.24 0.93 -13.04
CA ILE A 72 13.01 -0.35 -12.35
C ILE A 72 12.89 -1.50 -13.36
N VAL A 73 12.12 -1.31 -14.44
CA VAL A 73 11.93 -2.33 -15.47
C VAL A 73 13.24 -2.66 -16.17
N ASN A 74 14.07 -1.66 -16.49
CA ASN A 74 15.38 -1.89 -17.12
C ASN A 74 16.29 -2.69 -16.18
N LYS A 75 16.37 -2.33 -14.89
CA LYS A 75 17.16 -3.08 -13.89
C LYS A 75 16.74 -4.54 -13.72
N LEU A 76 15.45 -4.84 -13.91
CA LEU A 76 14.94 -6.21 -13.85
C LEU A 76 15.26 -7.03 -15.10
N ARG A 77 15.47 -6.38 -16.26
CA ARG A 77 15.85 -7.03 -17.53
C ARG A 77 17.34 -7.31 -17.64
N ASP A 78 18.16 -6.50 -16.98
CA ASP A 78 19.62 -6.64 -16.96
C ASP A 78 20.12 -7.65 -15.89
N ARG A 79 19.19 -8.32 -15.20
CA ARG A 79 19.45 -9.40 -14.22
C ARG A 79 19.17 -10.76 -14.84
#